data_AF-A0A5T9A7Z7-F1
#
_entry.id   AF-A0A5T9A7Z7-F1
#
_cell.length_a   1.000
_cell.length_b   1.000
_cell.length_c   1.000
_cell.angle_alpha   90.00
_cell.angle_beta   90.00
_cell.angle_gamma   90.00
#
_symmetry.space_group_name_H-M   'P 1'
#
loop_
_entity.id
_entity.type
_entity.pdbx_description
1 polymer ?
#
loop_
_entity_poly.entity_id
_entity_poly.type
_entity_poly.pdbx_seq_one_letter_code
_entity_poly.pdbx_strand_id
1 'polypeptide(L)'
;QGSVTTNLTPVPIQMADQTVYVAQSSTTTTTDVGATTSLTPGMMTTGFNMTLLPLIQDDGDVQLQVAFNLSDPPTIRNFTSKDGNSYIEMPYTKLRSLSQKTNLRAGQALVLTGFDQSNTRMTKNGTFTPGNFLLGGGRDGDDSRSTLVIIITPELMGNGG
;
A
#
# COMPACT_ATOMS: atom_id res chain seq x y z
N GLN A 1 13.73 13.50 -5.00
CA GLN A 1 13.53 14.90 -4.58
C GLN A 1 14.21 15.05 -3.22
N GLY A 2 15.22 15.91 -3.07
CA GLY A 2 15.77 16.24 -1.75
C GLY A 2 14.88 17.29 -1.10
N SER A 3 14.54 17.12 0.19
CA SER A 3 13.80 18.13 0.96
C SER A 3 14.74 18.77 1.96
N VAL A 4 14.91 20.08 1.88
CA VAL A 4 15.65 20.87 2.88
C VAL A 4 14.67 21.28 3.96
N THR A 5 15.05 21.14 5.24
CA THR A 5 14.20 21.51 6.38
C THR A 5 15.03 22.09 7.51
N THR A 6 14.37 22.85 8.38
CA THR A 6 14.95 23.41 9.60
C THR A 6 14.79 22.44 10.78
N ASN A 7 15.56 22.68 11.85
CA ASN A 7 15.41 21.92 13.10
C ASN A 7 13.95 21.91 13.56
N LEU A 8 13.47 20.77 14.08
CA LEU A 8 12.11 20.58 14.58
C LEU A 8 10.98 20.84 13.56
N THR A 9 11.30 20.90 12.26
CA THR A 9 10.29 21.12 11.22
C THR A 9 9.95 19.79 10.52
N PRO A 10 8.71 19.31 10.64
CA PRO A 10 8.30 18.05 10.03
C PRO A 10 8.28 18.18 8.50
N VAL A 11 8.80 17.15 7.83
CA VAL A 11 8.81 17.02 6.37
C VAL A 11 7.86 15.90 5.97
N PRO A 12 6.66 16.23 5.45
CA PRO A 12 5.75 15.24 4.90
C PRO A 12 6.15 14.87 3.47
N ILE A 13 6.13 13.58 3.16
CA ILE A 13 6.31 13.01 1.83
C ILE A 13 5.09 12.13 1.56
N GLN A 14 4.37 12.38 0.47
CA GLN A 14 3.19 11.61 0.10
C GLN A 14 3.22 11.27 -1.39
N MET A 15 2.91 10.01 -1.70
CA MET A 15 2.68 9.49 -3.04
C MET A 15 1.44 8.62 -2.95
N ALA A 16 0.30 9.11 -3.44
CA ALA A 16 -0.97 8.44 -3.25
C ALA A 16 -1.77 8.41 -4.54
N ASP A 17 -2.49 7.31 -4.73
CA ASP A 17 -3.43 7.07 -5.82
C ASP A 17 -4.84 6.94 -5.25
N GLN A 18 -5.83 7.44 -6.00
CA GLN A 18 -7.24 7.32 -5.64
C GLN A 18 -7.91 6.29 -6.55
N THR A 19 -8.57 5.30 -5.93
CA THR A 19 -9.40 4.31 -6.63
C THR A 19 -10.86 4.57 -6.35
N VAL A 20 -11.65 4.72 -7.41
CA VAL A 20 -13.12 4.82 -7.34
C VAL A 20 -13.71 3.42 -7.45
N TYR A 21 -14.71 3.13 -6.64
CA TYR A 21 -15.41 1.84 -6.64
C TYR A 21 -16.92 2.03 -6.42
N VAL A 22 -17.73 1.05 -6.77
CA VAL A 22 -19.18 1.08 -6.52
C VAL A 22 -19.45 0.66 -5.07
N ALA A 23 -19.66 1.63 -4.19
CA ALA A 23 -19.94 1.38 -2.76
C ALA A 23 -21.33 0.80 -2.53
N GLN A 24 -22.30 1.19 -3.36
CA GLN A 24 -23.67 0.71 -3.29
C GLN A 24 -24.29 0.68 -4.68
N SER A 25 -25.13 -0.31 -4.93
CA SER A 25 -26.13 -0.23 -5.99
C SER A 25 -27.49 -0.67 -5.47
N SER A 26 -28.54 -0.09 -6.05
CA SER A 26 -29.93 -0.41 -5.74
C SER A 26 -30.71 -0.49 -7.04
N THR A 27 -31.33 -1.64 -7.29
CA THR A 27 -32.22 -1.83 -8.44
C THR A 27 -33.67 -1.86 -7.98
N THR A 28 -34.43 -0.84 -8.35
CA THR A 28 -35.88 -0.79 -8.13
C THR A 28 -36.59 -1.32 -9.36
N THR A 29 -37.37 -2.39 -9.19
CA THR A 29 -38.20 -2.94 -10.27
C THR A 29 -39.63 -2.44 -10.07
N THR A 30 -40.17 -1.69 -11.02
CA THR A 30 -41.57 -1.28 -11.01
C THR A 30 -42.32 -1.99 -12.13
N THR A 31 -43.51 -2.50 -11.83
CA THR A 31 -44.43 -3.00 -12.84
C THR A 31 -44.73 -1.87 -13.84
N ASP A 32 -44.76 -2.18 -15.14
CA ASP A 32 -44.99 -1.28 -16.29
C ASP A 32 -43.87 -0.32 -16.76
N VAL A 33 -42.80 -0.04 -16.00
CA VAL A 33 -41.75 0.95 -16.42
C VAL A 33 -40.36 0.31 -16.63
N GLY A 34 -40.18 -0.96 -16.28
CA GLY A 34 -38.89 -1.65 -16.34
C GLY A 34 -38.07 -1.52 -15.05
N ALA A 35 -36.81 -1.95 -15.08
CA ALA A 35 -35.90 -1.88 -13.94
C ALA A 35 -35.02 -0.62 -14.00
N THR A 36 -34.92 0.11 -12.88
CA THR A 36 -33.99 1.23 -12.73
C THR A 36 -32.88 0.88 -11.74
N THR A 37 -31.63 1.00 -12.15
CA THR A 37 -30.45 0.75 -11.31
C THR A 37 -29.75 2.06 -10.98
N SER A 38 -29.56 2.33 -9.69
CA SER A 38 -28.77 3.46 -9.19
C SER A 38 -27.43 2.95 -8.63
N LEU A 39 -26.33 3.66 -8.93
CA LEU A 39 -24.98 3.36 -8.46
C LEU A 39 -24.44 4.54 -7.63
N THR A 40 -23.96 4.25 -6.42
CA THR A 40 -23.30 5.23 -5.56
C THR A 40 -21.79 4.93 -5.52
N PRO A 41 -20.94 5.83 -6.04
CA PRO A 41 -19.50 5.64 -6.00
C PRO A 41 -18.92 5.93 -4.61
N GLY A 42 -17.92 5.16 -4.21
CA GLY A 42 -17.00 5.43 -3.11
C GLY A 42 -15.59 5.68 -3.63
N MET A 43 -14.73 6.25 -2.78
CA MET A 43 -13.33 6.51 -3.09
C MET A 43 -12.44 5.93 -1.99
N MET A 44 -11.33 5.31 -2.38
CA MET A 44 -10.29 4.83 -1.47
C MET A 44 -8.94 5.38 -1.94
N THR A 45 -8.19 5.97 -1.01
CA THR A 45 -6.82 6.44 -1.26
C THR A 45 -5.82 5.39 -0.78
N THR A 46 -4.92 4.95 -1.66
CA THR A 46 -3.81 4.04 -1.35
C THR A 46 -2.48 4.65 -1.78
N GLY A 47 -1.35 4.07 -1.38
CA GLY A 47 -0.01 4.57 -1.65
C GLY A 47 0.83 4.77 -0.37
N PHE A 48 1.86 5.60 -0.49
CA PHE A 48 2.89 5.88 0.49
C PHE A 48 2.72 7.25 1.13
N ASN A 49 2.84 7.31 2.46
CA ASN A 49 2.89 8.54 3.24
C ASN A 49 4.00 8.41 4.29
N MET A 50 4.84 9.41 4.43
CA MET A 50 5.94 9.44 5.39
C MET A 50 6.09 10.84 5.98
N THR A 51 6.43 10.89 7.26
CA THR A 51 6.78 12.12 7.98
C THR A 51 8.15 11.92 8.61
N LEU A 52 9.02 12.89 8.35
CA LEU A 52 10.36 12.97 8.92
C LEU A 52 10.42 14.16 9.88
N LEU A 53 10.92 13.96 11.09
CA LEU A 53 11.14 15.02 12.06
C LEU A 53 12.60 14.99 12.52
N PRO A 54 13.44 15.92 12.05
CA PRO A 54 14.80 16.05 12.51
C PRO A 54 14.88 16.91 13.78
N LEU A 55 15.74 16.50 14.70
CA LEU A 55 16.22 17.26 15.85
C LEU A 55 17.75 17.33 15.77
N ILE A 56 18.27 18.52 15.54
CA ILE A 56 19.71 18.81 15.60
C ILE A 56 20.08 19.04 17.06
N GLN A 57 21.02 18.26 17.57
CA GLN A 57 21.57 18.35 18.93
C GLN A 57 22.78 19.29 18.97
N ASP A 58 23.13 19.77 20.16
CA ASP A 58 24.22 20.73 20.37
C ASP A 58 25.60 20.16 20.00
N ASP A 59 25.76 18.84 19.98
CA ASP A 59 26.98 18.14 19.59
C ASP A 59 27.12 17.93 18.06
N GLY A 60 26.15 18.42 17.28
CA GLY A 60 26.09 18.25 15.83
C GLY A 60 25.40 16.96 15.36
N ASP A 61 24.85 16.17 16.29
CA ASP A 61 24.10 14.97 15.94
C ASP A 61 22.68 15.29 15.48
N VAL A 62 22.19 14.44 14.59
CA VAL A 62 20.82 14.53 14.10
C VAL A 62 20.04 13.35 14.65
N GLN A 63 19.18 13.64 15.61
CA GLN A 63 18.13 12.71 15.98
C GLN A 63 17.00 12.80 14.95
N LEU A 64 16.71 11.68 14.29
CA LEU A 64 15.68 11.61 13.28
C LEU A 64 14.55 10.69 13.74
N GLN A 65 13.34 11.23 13.77
CA GLN A 65 12.12 10.45 13.90
C GLN A 65 11.49 10.27 12.52
N VAL A 66 11.23 9.02 12.15
CA VAL A 66 10.67 8.61 10.88
C VAL A 66 9.38 7.85 11.16
N ALA A 67 8.28 8.29 10.56
CA ALA A 67 7.02 7.55 10.57
C ALA A 67 6.52 7.41 9.14
N PHE A 68 6.12 6.21 8.71
CA PHE A 68 5.50 6.03 7.41
C PHE A 68 4.33 5.04 7.44
N ASN A 69 3.45 5.19 6.46
CA ASN A 69 2.35 4.31 6.12
C ASN A 69 2.43 3.99 4.62
N LEU A 70 2.34 2.71 4.27
CA LEU A 70 2.35 2.21 2.89
C LEU A 70 1.17 1.27 2.68
N SER A 71 0.35 1.58 1.70
CA SER A 71 -0.79 0.78 1.25
C SER A 71 -0.62 0.35 -0.20
N ASP A 72 -0.93 -0.92 -0.48
CA ASP A 72 -0.89 -1.46 -1.85
C ASP A 72 -2.08 -0.93 -2.65
N PRO A 73 -2.02 -0.92 -3.99
CA PRO A 73 -3.21 -0.75 -4.81
C PRO A 73 -4.32 -1.72 -4.37
N PRO A 74 -5.58 -1.27 -4.28
CA PRO A 74 -6.64 -2.11 -3.76
C PRO A 74 -6.97 -3.24 -4.73
N THR A 75 -7.12 -4.45 -4.21
CA THR A 75 -7.75 -5.56 -4.94
C THR A 75 -9.25 -5.46 -4.75
N ILE A 76 -10.00 -5.26 -5.83
CA ILE A 76 -11.47 -5.17 -5.78
C ILE A 76 -12.07 -6.58 -5.84
N ARG A 77 -12.93 -6.90 -4.88
CA ARG A 77 -13.79 -8.09 -4.93
C ARG A 77 -15.24 -7.66 -5.09
N ASN A 78 -15.94 -8.33 -5.99
CA ASN A 78 -17.31 -7.96 -6.30
C ASN A 78 -18.25 -8.89 -5.56
N PHE A 79 -19.33 -8.35 -5.02
CA PHE A 79 -20.44 -9.12 -4.50
C PHE A 79 -21.70 -8.73 -5.24
N THR A 80 -22.41 -9.74 -5.74
CA THR A 80 -23.72 -9.58 -6.35
C THR A 80 -24.71 -10.39 -5.53
N SER A 81 -25.85 -9.78 -5.18
CA SER A 81 -26.93 -10.46 -4.48
C SER A 81 -27.47 -11.63 -5.31
N LYS A 82 -28.06 -12.63 -4.63
CA LYS A 82 -28.59 -13.84 -5.29
C LYS A 82 -29.70 -13.55 -6.29
N ASP A 83 -30.42 -12.46 -6.09
CA ASP A 83 -31.46 -11.96 -7.00
C ASP A 83 -30.88 -11.19 -8.22
N GLY A 84 -29.59 -10.84 -8.20
CA GLY A 84 -28.93 -10.06 -9.25
C GLY A 84 -29.19 -8.55 -9.16
N ASN A 85 -29.99 -8.10 -8.20
CA ASN A 85 -30.48 -6.71 -8.14
C ASN A 85 -29.52 -5.75 -7.43
N SER A 86 -28.55 -6.28 -6.68
CA SER A 86 -27.59 -5.50 -5.92
C SER A 86 -26.18 -5.97 -6.22
N TYR A 87 -25.30 -5.01 -6.47
CA TYR A 87 -23.88 -5.11 -6.77
C TYR A 87 -23.08 -4.16 -5.87
N ILE A 88 -22.03 -4.66 -5.24
CA ILE A 88 -21.07 -3.84 -4.49
C ILE A 88 -19.64 -4.26 -4.84
N GLU A 89 -18.74 -3.30 -4.79
CA GLU A 89 -17.30 -3.50 -4.89
C GLU A 89 -16.68 -3.33 -3.50
N MET A 90 -15.95 -4.33 -3.06
CA MET A 90 -15.25 -4.34 -1.78
C MET A 90 -13.75 -4.23 -2.05
N PRO A 91 -13.16 -3.04 -1.91
CA PRO A 91 -11.72 -2.86 -2.05
C PRO A 91 -10.98 -3.42 -0.82
N TYR A 92 -9.95 -4.24 -1.07
CA TYR A 92 -9.04 -4.74 -0.05
C TYR A 92 -7.62 -4.25 -0.33
N THR A 93 -6.97 -3.62 0.65
CA THR A 93 -5.57 -3.22 0.56
C THR A 93 -4.79 -3.76 1.76
N LYS A 94 -3.51 -4.04 1.55
CA LYS A 94 -2.58 -4.35 2.63
C LYS A 94 -1.99 -3.04 3.15
N LEU A 95 -1.86 -2.92 4.47
CA LEU A 95 -1.27 -1.75 5.12
C LEU A 95 0.03 -2.16 5.81
N ARG A 96 1.07 -1.35 5.66
CA ARG A 96 2.31 -1.43 6.44
C ARG A 96 2.58 -0.07 7.05
N SER A 97 3.03 -0.06 8.30
CA SER A 97 3.45 1.17 8.95
C SER A 97 4.69 0.93 9.81
N LEU A 98 5.50 1.97 9.94
CA LEU A 98 6.66 1.98 10.81
C LEU A 98 6.73 3.33 11.50
N SER A 99 7.16 3.33 12.76
CA SER A 99 7.58 4.53 13.46
C SER A 99 8.86 4.21 14.21
N GLN A 100 9.94 4.90 13.87
CA GLN A 100 11.24 4.71 14.50
C GLN A 100 11.89 6.05 14.79
N LYS A 101 12.73 6.04 15.82
CA LYS A 101 13.50 7.18 16.26
C LYS A 101 14.94 6.72 16.41
N THR A 102 15.88 7.43 15.78
CA THR A 102 17.29 7.06 15.78
C THR A 102 18.18 8.29 15.83
N ASN A 103 19.38 8.14 16.37
CA ASN A 103 20.40 9.18 16.39
C ASN A 103 21.42 8.88 15.28
N LEU A 104 21.71 9.87 14.44
CA LEU A 104 22.62 9.77 13.31
C LEU A 104 23.66 10.87 13.44
N ARG A 105 24.92 10.56 13.12
CA ARG A 105 25.90 11.62 12.85
C ARG A 105 25.61 12.23 11.47
N ALA A 106 25.92 13.51 11.29
CA ALA A 106 25.81 14.15 9.97
C ALA A 106 26.59 13.35 8.91
N GLY A 107 25.99 13.13 7.74
CA GLY A 107 26.55 12.35 6.64
C GLY A 107 26.41 10.83 6.78
N GLN A 108 25.89 10.29 7.90
CA GLN A 108 25.64 8.85 8.04
C GLN A 108 24.29 8.45 7.43
N ALA A 109 24.30 7.46 6.54
CA ALA A 109 23.08 6.91 5.99
C ALA A 109 22.39 5.95 6.98
N LEU A 110 21.13 6.24 7.31
CA LEU A 110 20.21 5.30 7.92
C LEU A 110 19.54 4.47 6.84
N VAL A 111 19.63 3.14 6.95
CA VAL A 111 18.88 2.22 6.11
C VAL A 111 17.78 1.57 6.94
N LEU A 112 16.54 1.84 6.56
CA LEU A 112 15.36 1.19 7.12
C LEU A 112 14.91 0.09 6.14
N THR A 113 15.35 -1.14 6.40
CA THR A 113 14.86 -2.33 5.68
C THR A 113 13.67 -2.91 6.44
N GLY A 114 12.47 -2.77 5.89
CA GLY A 114 11.25 -3.03 6.65
C GLY A 114 10.66 -4.42 6.51
N PHE A 115 10.42 -4.90 5.29
CA PHE A 115 9.51 -6.03 5.09
C PHE A 115 9.80 -6.78 3.78
N ASP A 116 9.89 -8.11 3.86
CA ASP A 116 9.88 -9.05 2.72
C ASP A 116 8.65 -9.96 2.90
N GLN A 117 7.58 -9.70 2.14
CA GLN A 117 6.39 -10.54 2.16
C GLN A 117 6.37 -11.37 0.87
N SER A 118 6.86 -12.61 0.93
CA SER A 118 6.64 -13.58 -0.15
C SER A 118 5.27 -14.23 0.05
N ASN A 119 4.33 -14.01 -0.86
CA ASN A 119 3.02 -14.65 -0.81
C ASN A 119 2.94 -15.76 -1.88
N THR A 120 3.55 -16.90 -1.60
CA THR A 120 3.50 -18.06 -2.50
C THR A 120 2.14 -18.76 -2.38
N ARG A 121 1.23 -18.53 -3.34
CA ARG A 121 0.02 -19.35 -3.48
C ARG A 121 0.29 -20.48 -4.46
N MET A 122 0.39 -21.70 -3.93
CA MET A 122 0.51 -22.92 -4.73
C MET A 122 -0.87 -23.60 -4.78
N THR A 123 -1.65 -23.34 -5.83
CA THR A 123 -2.88 -24.08 -6.11
C THR A 123 -2.55 -25.32 -6.93
N LYS A 124 -2.54 -26.50 -6.29
CA LYS A 124 -2.49 -27.79 -6.99
C LYS A 124 -3.92 -28.18 -7.39
N ASN A 125 -4.32 -27.86 -8.62
CA ASN A 125 -5.49 -28.50 -9.22
C ASN A 125 -5.02 -29.70 -10.04
N GLY A 126 -5.20 -30.89 -9.49
CA GLY A 126 -4.99 -32.16 -10.20
C GLY A 126 -6.11 -33.11 -9.85
N THR A 127 -6.96 -33.43 -10.82
CA THR A 127 -7.88 -34.56 -10.73
C THR A 127 -7.13 -35.83 -11.13
N PHE A 128 -7.45 -36.94 -10.47
CA PHE A 128 -7.07 -38.32 -10.78
C PHE A 128 -5.70 -38.83 -10.28
N THR A 129 -5.79 -39.70 -9.26
CA THR A 129 -5.20 -41.06 -9.19
C THR A 129 -3.68 -41.22 -9.38
N PRO A 130 -2.97 -41.92 -8.48
CA PRO A 130 -1.51 -41.88 -8.36
C PRO A 130 -0.77 -42.70 -9.45
N GLY A 131 -0.80 -42.26 -10.71
CA GLY A 131 -0.12 -43.02 -11.77
C GLY A 131 0.08 -42.41 -13.16
N ASN A 132 -0.23 -41.13 -13.42
CA ASN A 132 -0.07 -40.59 -14.79
C ASN A 132 0.63 -39.22 -14.85
N PHE A 133 1.92 -39.24 -15.19
CA PHE A 133 2.73 -38.05 -15.52
C PHE A 133 2.57 -37.58 -16.98
N LEU A 134 1.85 -38.35 -17.82
CA LEU A 134 1.75 -38.15 -19.27
C LEU A 134 0.78 -37.02 -19.70
N LEU A 135 -0.11 -36.56 -18.82
CA LEU A 135 -1.19 -35.63 -19.19
C LEU A 135 -0.98 -34.19 -18.67
N GLY A 136 0.20 -33.62 -18.90
CA GLY A 136 0.40 -32.17 -18.91
C GLY A 136 -0.21 -31.42 -17.72
N GLY A 137 0.30 -31.66 -16.51
CA GLY A 137 -0.09 -30.88 -15.33
C GLY A 137 0.55 -29.49 -15.37
N GLY A 138 -0.22 -28.46 -15.68
CA GLY A 138 0.19 -27.06 -15.56
C GLY A 138 0.29 -26.63 -14.09
N ARG A 139 1.36 -25.90 -13.74
CA ARG A 139 1.49 -25.23 -12.45
C ARG A 139 1.33 -23.73 -12.69
N ASP A 140 0.23 -23.17 -12.22
CA ASP A 140 0.09 -21.72 -12.09
C ASP A 140 0.52 -21.32 -10.67
N GLY A 141 1.65 -20.62 -10.58
CA GLY A 141 2.16 -20.02 -9.35
C GLY A 141 2.20 -18.51 -9.51
N ASP A 142 1.44 -17.80 -8.68
CA ASP A 142 1.52 -16.34 -8.57
C ASP A 142 2.50 -16.01 -7.44
N ASP A 143 3.64 -15.39 -7.77
CA ASP A 143 4.64 -14.90 -6.83
C ASP A 143 4.71 -13.37 -6.89
N SER A 144 4.17 -12.72 -5.85
CA SER A 144 4.25 -11.27 -5.69
C SER A 144 5.19 -10.94 -4.53
N ARG A 145 6.36 -10.38 -4.86
CA ARG A 145 7.35 -9.86 -3.91
C ARG A 145 7.40 -8.34 -3.98
N SER A 146 7.16 -7.68 -2.84
CA SER A 146 7.32 -6.23 -2.69
C SER A 146 8.33 -5.95 -1.61
N THR A 147 9.36 -5.15 -1.92
CA THR A 147 10.45 -4.80 -1.00
C THR A 147 10.54 -3.29 -0.87
N LEU A 148 10.37 -2.76 0.34
CA LEU A 148 10.54 -1.34 0.66
C LEU A 148 11.91 -1.11 1.29
N VAL A 149 12.74 -0.30 0.64
CA VAL A 149 14.03 0.16 1.16
C VAL A 149 13.98 1.68 1.26
N ILE A 150 14.17 2.20 2.47
CA ILE A 150 14.25 3.64 2.72
C ILE A 150 15.67 3.94 3.18
N ILE A 151 16.36 4.83 2.46
CA ILE A 151 17.70 5.29 2.79
C ILE A 151 17.62 6.78 3.09
N ILE A 152 18.05 7.19 4.28
CA ILE A 152 18.02 8.59 4.71
C ILE A 152 19.42 8.99 5.11
N THR A 153 19.96 10.02 4.48
CA THR A 153 21.26 10.59 4.84
C THR A 153 21.03 12.04 5.28
N PRO A 154 21.22 12.37 6.57
CA PRO A 154 21.11 13.74 7.03
C PRO A 154 22.36 14.51 6.60
N GLU A 155 22.18 15.62 5.91
CA GLU A 155 23.24 16.57 5.58
C GLU A 155 22.97 17.89 6.29
N LEU A 156 23.94 18.39 7.05
CA LEU A 156 23.86 19.69 7.68
C LEU A 156 24.38 20.74 6.69
N MET A 157 23.49 21.56 6.13
CA MET A 157 23.93 22.71 5.35
C MET A 157 24.41 23.79 6.31
N GLY A 158 25.72 24.01 6.37
CA GLY A 158 26.30 25.15 7.06
C GLY A 158 25.81 26.44 6.41
N ASN A 159 25.43 27.42 7.23
CA ASN A 159 25.08 28.74 6.75
C ASN A 159 26.30 29.30 5.98
N GLY A 160 26.23 29.33 4.65
CA GLY A 160 27.27 29.95 3.84
C GLY A 160 27.43 31.40 4.29
N GLY A 161 28.67 31.77 4.65
CA GLY A 161 29.04 33.15 4.98
C GLY A 161 28.88 34.09 3.80
#